data_AF-A0A1T5D0H4-F1
#
_entry.id   AF-A0A1T5D0H4-F1
#
_cell.length_a   1.000
_cell.length_b   1.000
_cell.length_c   1.000
_cell.angle_alpha   90.00
_cell.angle_beta   90.00
_cell.angle_gamma   90.00
#
_symmetry.space_group_name_H-M   'P 1'
#
loop_
_entity.id
_entity.type
_entity.pdbx_description
1 polymer ?
#
loop_
_entity_poly.entity_id
_entity_poly.type
_entity_poly.pdbx_seq_one_letter_code
_entity_poly.pdbx_strand_id
1 'polypeptide(L)' 'MIAKIGKGSNMYGAILYNQQKVEKENGAVLLLNKIPDTVDGRYSVAYFNKCFEPYLSANIKTEKTVRHISLNPDP' A
#
# COMPACT_ATOMS: atom_id res chain seq x y z
N MET A 1 -2.80 19.15 -9.06
CA MET A 1 -2.63 17.88 -8.32
C MET A 1 -3.56 17.90 -7.12
N ILE A 2 -4.42 16.90 -7.00
CA ILE A 2 -5.41 16.80 -5.92
C ILE A 2 -5.10 15.56 -5.08
N ALA A 3 -5.01 15.74 -3.76
CA ALA A 3 -4.85 14.65 -2.82
C ALA A 3 -6.21 14.04 -2.47
N LYS A 4 -6.36 12.73 -2.66
CA LYS A 4 -7.51 11.96 -2.17
C LYS A 4 -7.07 11.17 -0.94
N ILE A 5 -7.68 11.49 0.21
CA ILE A 5 -7.37 10.89 1.51
C ILE A 5 -8.57 10.05 1.94
N GLY A 6 -8.38 8.73 1.98
CA GLY A 6 -9.37 7.76 2.42
C GLY A 6 -9.03 7.13 3.76
N LYS A 7 -10.05 6.87 4.59
CA LYS A 7 -9.97 5.96 5.72
C LYS A 7 -10.71 4.68 5.34
N GLY A 8 -10.08 3.53 5.49
CA GLY A 8 -10.64 2.26 5.06
C GLY A 8 -10.21 1.09 5.95
N SER A 9 -10.87 -0.04 5.73
CA SER A 9 -10.45 -1.35 6.25
C SER A 9 -9.82 -2.22 5.16
N ASN A 10 -9.93 -1.83 3.88
CA ASN A 10 -9.45 -2.62 2.75
C ASN A 10 -8.00 -2.28 2.37
N MET A 11 -7.06 -2.72 3.20
CA MET A 11 -5.63 -2.59 2.92
C MET A 11 -5.23 -3.34 1.64
N TYR A 12 -5.71 -4.58 1.52
CA TYR A 12 -5.37 -5.47 0.42
C TYR A 12 -5.71 -4.84 -0.94
N GLY A 13 -6.89 -4.26 -1.07
CA GLY A 13 -7.32 -3.60 -2.31
C GLY A 13 -6.45 -2.40 -2.68
N ALA A 14 -6.00 -1.60 -1.71
CA ALA A 14 -5.09 -0.49 -1.97
C ALA A 14 -3.71 -0.98 -2.45
N ILE A 15 -3.18 -2.04 -1.84
CA ILE A 15 -1.91 -2.66 -2.27
C ILE A 15 -2.05 -3.25 -3.66
N LEU A 16 -3.10 -4.05 -3.92
CA LEU A 16 -3.35 -4.67 -5.22
C LEU A 16 -3.44 -3.63 -6.34
N TYR A 17 -4.21 -2.56 -6.11
CA TYR A 17 -4.37 -1.48 -7.09
C TYR A 17 -3.03 -0.83 -7.45
N ASN A 18 -2.18 -0.53 -6.46
CA ASN A 18 -0.88 0.09 -6.73
C ASN A 18 0.12 -0.90 -7.35
N GLN A 19 0.11 -2.16 -6.94
CA GLN A 19 0.95 -3.19 -7.54
C GLN A 19 0.61 -3.39 -9.03
N GLN A 20 -0.67 -3.34 -9.41
CA GLN A 20 -1.07 -3.40 -10.81
C GLN A 20 -0.46 -2.26 -11.65
N LYS A 21 -0.32 -1.06 -11.09
CA LYS A 21 0.35 0.07 -11.77
C LYS A 21 1.85 -0.15 -11.90
N VAL A 22 2.49 -0.75 -10.90
CA VAL A 22 3.92 -1.09 -10.96
C VAL A 22 4.16 -2.17 -12.02
N GLU A 23 3.27 -3.15 -12.13
CA GLU A 23 3.45 -4.28 -13.05
C GLU A 23 3.05 -3.97 -14.50
N LYS A 24 2.03 -3.14 -14.71
CA LYS A 24 1.40 -2.96 -16.04
C LYS A 24 1.50 -1.55 -16.60
N GLU A 25 1.89 -0.58 -15.78
CA GLU A 25 1.97 0.83 -16.17
C GLU A 25 3.38 1.35 -15.86
N ASN A 26 3.51 2.66 -15.65
CA ASN A 26 4.78 3.33 -15.34
C ASN A 26 4.98 3.52 -13.83
N GLY A 27 4.39 2.64 -13.00
CA GLY A 27 4.49 2.72 -11.55
C GLY A 27 5.84 2.23 -11.04
N ALA A 28 6.33 2.82 -9.95
CA ALA A 28 7.50 2.33 -9.24
C ALA A 28 7.31 2.49 -7.73
N VAL A 29 7.86 1.55 -6.96
CA VAL A 29 7.99 1.69 -5.51
C VAL A 29 9.23 2.53 -5.23
N LEU A 30 9.04 3.74 -4.69
CA LEU A 30 10.12 4.70 -4.47
C LEU A 30 10.73 4.62 -3.07
N LEU A 31 9.92 4.23 -2.09
CA LEU A 31 10.31 4.20 -0.68
C LEU A 31 9.51 3.16 0.08
N LEU A 32 10.20 2.47 0.98
CA LEU A 32 9.61 1.61 2.01
C LEU A 32 9.80 2.25 3.38
N ASN A 33 8.77 2.24 4.21
CA ASN A 33 8.86 2.71 5.59
C ASN A 33 8.49 1.58 6.54
N LYS A 34 9.45 1.16 7.39
CA LYS A 34 9.31 0.02 8.32
C LYS A 34 8.91 -1.29 7.63
N ILE A 35 9.20 -1.41 6.33
CA ILE A 35 9.05 -2.63 5.54
C ILE A 35 10.45 -3.00 5.06
N PRO A 36 10.91 -4.25 5.28
CA PRO A 36 12.20 -4.70 4.75
C PRO A 36 12.22 -4.62 3.23
N ASP A 37 13.41 -4.40 2.68
CA ASP A 37 13.60 -4.48 1.23
C ASP A 37 13.74 -5.94 0.75
N THR A 38 13.54 -6.18 -0.55
CA THR A 38 13.83 -7.46 -1.20
C THR A 38 15.15 -7.39 -1.96
N VAL A 39 15.78 -8.53 -2.19
CA VAL A 39 17.13 -8.60 -2.81
C VAL A 39 17.15 -8.01 -4.22
N ASP A 40 16.05 -8.12 -4.96
CA ASP A 40 15.93 -7.66 -6.35
C ASP A 40 15.05 -6.40 -6.50
N GLY A 41 14.60 -5.80 -5.40
CA GLY A 41 13.69 -4.66 -5.42
C GLY A 41 12.32 -4.97 -6.03
N ARG A 42 11.96 -6.26 -6.16
CA ARG A 42 10.64 -6.69 -6.63
C ARG A 42 9.78 -7.07 -5.44
N TYR A 43 8.56 -6.56 -5.45
CA TYR A 43 7.58 -6.81 -4.40
C TYR A 43 6.33 -7.43 -5.00
N SER A 44 5.61 -8.19 -4.19
CA SER A 44 4.31 -8.74 -4.54
C SER A 44 3.25 -8.24 -3.57
N VAL A 45 1.98 -8.34 -3.97
CA VAL A 45 0.84 -8.06 -3.08
C VAL A 45 0.92 -8.91 -1.81
N ALA A 46 1.30 -10.19 -1.93
CA ALA A 46 1.45 -11.09 -0.79
C ALA A 46 2.57 -10.63 0.16
N TYR A 47 3.71 -10.18 -0.39
CA TYR A 47 4.82 -9.65 0.40
C TYR A 47 4.40 -8.46 1.26
N PHE A 48 3.75 -7.46 0.66
CA PHE A 48 3.28 -6.29 1.38
C PHE A 48 2.23 -6.65 2.44
N ASN A 49 1.24 -7.49 2.10
CA ASN A 49 0.22 -7.90 3.09
C ASN A 49 0.85 -8.57 4.32
N LYS A 50 1.84 -9.44 4.12
CA LYS A 50 2.57 -10.07 5.23
C LYS A 50 3.31 -9.05 6.09
N CYS A 51 3.91 -8.03 5.48
CA CYS A 51 4.59 -6.97 6.23
C CYS A 51 3.64 -6.13 7.09
N PHE A 52 2.37 -6.00 6.69
CA PHE A 52 1.37 -5.25 7.44
C PHE A 52 0.64 -6.05 8.52
N GLU A 53 0.63 -7.39 8.43
CA GLU A 53 -0.07 -8.28 9.36
C GLU A 53 0.21 -7.99 10.84
N PRO A 54 1.47 -7.81 11.30
CA PRO A 54 1.74 -7.52 12.71
C PRO A 54 1.08 -6.23 13.21
N TYR A 55 1.00 -5.20 12.35
CA TYR A 55 0.37 -3.93 12.68
C TYR A 55 -1.15 -4.06 12.74
N LEU A 56 -1.76 -4.87 11.88
CA LEU A 56 -3.20 -5.14 11.92
C LEU A 56 -3.56 -5.93 13.18
N SER A 57 -2.80 -6.97 13.51
CA SER A 57 -3.02 -7.78 14.72
C SER A 57 -2.90 -6.95 16.00
N ALA A 58 -1.91 -6.06 16.08
CA ALA A 58 -1.75 -5.15 17.21
C ALA A 58 -2.90 -4.13 17.35
N ASN A 59 -3.66 -3.88 16.28
CA ASN A 59 -4.75 -2.89 16.23
C ASN A 59 -6.12 -3.53 15.93
N ILE A 60 -6.36 -4.76 16.40
CA ILE A 60 -7.56 -5.56 16.07
C ILE A 60 -8.90 -4.88 16.41
N LYS A 61 -8.92 -3.93 17.36
CA LYS A 61 -10.13 -3.18 17.76
C LYS A 61 -10.38 -1.95 16.87
N THR A 62 -9.47 -1.61 15.95
CA THR A 62 -9.62 -0.46 15.07
C THR A 62 -10.44 -0.82 13.84
N GLU A 63 -11.61 -0.20 13.66
CA GLU A 63 -12.50 -0.50 12.53
C GLU A 63 -11.94 -0.02 11.16
N LYS A 64 -11.16 1.06 11.17
CA LYS A 64 -10.54 1.67 9.98
C LYS A 64 -9.03 1.72 10.15
N THR A 65 -8.40 0.55 10.02
CA THR A 65 -6.95 0.36 10.22
C THR A 65 -6.08 1.05 9.16
N VAL A 66 -6.65 1.44 8.02
CA VAL A 66 -5.90 1.93 6.86
C VAL A 66 -6.23 3.40 6.60
N ARG A 67 -5.17 4.19 6.44
CA ARG A 67 -5.23 5.53 5.83
C ARG A 67 -4.52 5.49 4.49
N HIS A 68 -5.27 5.58 3.41
CA HIS A 68 -4.75 5.59 2.04
C HIS A 68 -4.76 7.01 1.49
N ILE A 69 -3.62 7.47 0.99
CA ILE A 69 -3.46 8.79 0.40
C ILE A 69 -2.95 8.60 -1.02
N SER A 70 -3.73 9.03 -2.00
CA SER A 70 -3.32 9.05 -3.40
C SER A 70 -3.22 10.50 -3.87
N LEU A 71 -2.09 10.85 -4.47
CA LEU A 71 -1.92 12.11 -5.18
C LEU A 71 -2.20 11.86 -6.65
N ASN A 72 -3.32 12.38 -7.14
CA ASN A 72 -3.63 12.29 -8.54
C ASN A 72 -3.21 13.62 -9.20
N PRO A 73 -2.34 13.59 -10.23
CA PRO A 73 -2.29 14.71 -11.15
C PRO A 73 -3.70 14.86 -11.70
N ASP A 74 -4.29 16.04 -11.53
CA ASP A 74 -5.48 16.39 -12.29
C ASP A 74 -5.00 16.75 -13.71
N PRO A 75 -5.81 16.57 -14.77
CA PRO A 75 -5.48 17.03 -16.12
C PRO A 75 -5.07 18.50 -16.16
#